data_AF-A0A965MRG9-F1
#
_entry.id   AF-A0A965MRG9-F1
#
_cell.length_a   1.000
_cell.length_b   1.000
_cell.length_c   1.000
_cell.angle_alpha   90.00
_cell.angle_beta   90.00
_cell.angle_gamma   90.00
#
_symmetry.space_group_name_H-M   'P 1'
#
loop_
_entity.id
_entity.type
_entity.pdbx_description
1 polymer ?
#
loop_
_entity_poly.entity_id
_entity_poly.type
_entity_poly.pdbx_seq_one_letter_code
_entity_poly.pdbx_strand_id
1 'polypeptide(L)'
;MGFIVSVIIAVLVIAGCRYYIAGIYSEQTSNIIRHLTNEYHYAHFSKITRKNWFFTPSLLWTSPVRLTLKAGKSLWIPKGWWHWIESKGPSIAINFWCEKVDDKNEIVLFDTHFQNKHLADTISKLVCKGGKIDIWRSDTDRLIEDAPLSNHKDFSYIISLPGYTDNSKFSKLNLKLYNQIARHVLVPETIFGKDTIDMNFWVSTGFHDTGLHYDDYYGLLCVLEGEKTITLYPPSDTPYLKPFSVVPHWAMSNPVKFEYNTYTFISDLDKEGNLPSCRLLYESILHYEKGGTKSILQTISLLYSKIGCNKVVWGCKLTNGIMRWELYMYHYTSDSKRSINHQLINVYIRNENINKVQKKKYLQLSHEKDLIIHSFDLYPGNNPVGDEIHFYYKLNNNYSLPFFGKGTTLKPDGSLVFESNYVADTQSNFRKYYRKYAKKIGSITSRGPTSDVKNLKKLVTLFKCDYVCLWHKNNHQFFIQYWGLSVDDFIKFLENLEYPQNLLAHVRNNRHMYTNLNHEITIVYDKQTLQPVRSAFYGLL
;
A
#
# COMPACT_ATOMS: atom_id res chain seq x y z
N MET A 1 -21.77 -3.82 -53.68
CA MET A 1 -22.39 -4.18 -52.38
C MET A 1 -21.35 -4.59 -51.34
N GLY A 2 -20.43 -5.53 -51.63
CA GLY A 2 -19.38 -5.95 -50.68
C GLY A 2 -18.43 -4.85 -50.18
N PHE A 3 -18.02 -3.90 -51.03
CA PHE A 3 -17.16 -2.77 -50.62
C PHE A 3 -17.85 -1.84 -49.62
N ILE A 4 -19.14 -1.56 -49.82
CA ILE A 4 -19.94 -0.70 -48.92
C ILE A 4 -20.11 -1.39 -47.56
N VAL A 5 -20.37 -2.70 -47.55
CA VAL A 5 -20.47 -3.49 -46.30
C VAL A 5 -19.14 -3.49 -45.54
N SER A 6 -18.00 -3.70 -46.23
CA SER A 6 -16.68 -3.66 -45.59
C SER A 6 -16.31 -2.28 -45.04
N VAL A 7 -16.68 -1.20 -45.73
CA VAL A 7 -16.47 0.17 -45.23
C VAL A 7 -17.35 0.46 -44.02
N ILE A 8 -18.61 0.02 -44.03
CA ILE A 8 -19.52 0.15 -42.88
C ILE A 8 -18.97 -0.62 -41.67
N ILE A 9 -18.50 -1.87 -41.87
CA ILE A 9 -17.88 -2.66 -40.80
C ILE A 9 -16.63 -1.96 -40.26
N ALA A 10 -15.75 -1.46 -41.13
CA ALA A 10 -14.54 -0.76 -40.70
C ALA A 10 -14.86 0.52 -39.92
N VAL A 11 -15.85 1.31 -40.35
CA VAL A 11 -16.31 2.51 -39.64
C VAL A 11 -16.92 2.15 -38.28
N LEU A 12 -17.74 1.09 -38.21
CA LEU A 12 -18.32 0.60 -36.96
C LEU A 12 -17.25 0.07 -36.00
N VAL A 13 -16.22 -0.62 -36.51
CA VAL A 13 -15.08 -1.09 -35.70
C VAL A 13 -14.25 0.08 -35.20
N ILE A 14 -13.92 1.07 -36.04
CA ILE A 14 -13.16 2.26 -35.62
C ILE A 14 -13.95 3.10 -34.62
N ALA A 15 -15.25 3.30 -34.84
CA ALA A 15 -16.13 3.99 -33.92
C ALA A 15 -16.27 3.23 -32.60
N GLY A 16 -16.41 1.90 -32.65
CA GLY A 16 -16.42 1.02 -31.49
C GLY A 16 -15.12 1.07 -30.69
N CYS A 17 -13.97 1.02 -31.37
CA CYS A 17 -12.65 1.16 -30.74
C CYS A 17 -12.47 2.55 -30.11
N ARG A 18 -12.90 3.63 -30.77
CA ARG A 18 -12.84 4.98 -30.20
C ARG A 18 -13.76 5.14 -28.99
N TYR A 19 -14.96 4.58 -29.04
CA TYR A 19 -15.89 4.57 -27.91
C TYR A 19 -15.35 3.71 -26.74
N TYR A 20 -14.76 2.56 -27.05
CA TYR A 20 -14.10 1.69 -26.06
C TYR A 20 -12.95 2.40 -25.35
N ILE A 21 -12.06 3.04 -26.12
CA ILE A 21 -10.94 3.82 -25.56
C ILE A 21 -11.49 4.99 -24.74
N ALA A 22 -12.45 5.76 -25.27
CA ALA A 22 -13.05 6.87 -24.54
C ALA A 22 -13.70 6.41 -23.22
N GLY A 23 -14.47 5.32 -23.23
CA GLY A 23 -15.12 4.78 -22.03
C GLY A 23 -14.16 4.20 -21.00
N ILE A 24 -13.01 3.66 -21.40
CA ILE A 24 -11.96 3.20 -20.46
C ILE A 24 -11.30 4.39 -19.75
N TYR A 25 -11.03 5.48 -20.47
CA TYR A 25 -10.29 6.62 -19.94
C TYR A 25 -11.18 7.68 -19.28
N SER A 26 -12.49 7.74 -19.59
CA SER A 26 -13.42 8.75 -19.04
C SER A 26 -14.17 8.33 -17.78
N GLU A 27 -14.00 7.09 -17.29
CA GLU A 27 -14.84 6.52 -16.23
C GLU A 27 -14.14 6.32 -14.88
N GLN A 28 -13.05 7.03 -14.59
CA GLN A 28 -12.60 7.17 -13.19
C GLN A 28 -13.58 8.09 -12.45
N THR A 29 -14.74 7.55 -12.07
CA THR A 29 -15.67 8.21 -11.16
C THR A 29 -15.03 8.31 -9.78
N SER A 30 -15.39 9.32 -8.99
CA SER A 30 -14.97 9.44 -7.60
C SER A 30 -15.33 8.21 -6.76
N ASN A 31 -16.44 7.50 -7.04
CA ASN A 31 -16.73 6.21 -6.40
C ASN A 31 -15.67 5.16 -6.72
N ILE A 32 -15.27 5.00 -7.99
CA ILE A 32 -14.17 4.09 -8.35
C ILE A 32 -12.89 4.51 -7.63
N ILE A 33 -12.53 5.80 -7.65
CA ILE A 33 -11.33 6.34 -7.00
C ILE A 33 -11.28 6.02 -5.49
N ARG A 34 -12.43 6.09 -4.79
CA ARG A 34 -12.52 5.70 -3.36
C ARG A 34 -12.14 4.24 -3.15
N HIS A 35 -12.37 3.38 -4.13
CA HIS A 35 -12.08 1.94 -4.06
C HIS A 35 -10.81 1.52 -4.82
N LEU A 36 -9.97 2.47 -5.24
CA LEU A 36 -8.65 2.20 -5.84
C LEU A 36 -7.52 2.08 -4.81
N THR A 37 -7.84 2.11 -3.51
CA THR A 37 -6.84 1.99 -2.44
C THR A 37 -7.25 0.96 -1.40
N ASN A 38 -6.26 0.28 -0.80
CA ASN A 38 -6.50 -0.69 0.27
C ASN A 38 -7.04 -0.09 1.58
N GLU A 39 -7.21 1.23 1.66
CA GLU A 39 -7.65 1.91 2.89
C GLU A 39 -9.13 1.69 3.20
N TYR A 40 -9.92 1.33 2.18
CA TYR A 40 -11.34 1.15 2.33
C TYR A 40 -11.72 -0.31 2.54
N HIS A 41 -10.86 -1.31 2.34
CA HIS A 41 -11.13 -2.73 2.69
C HIS A 41 -12.43 -3.36 2.16
N TYR A 42 -13.22 -2.69 1.33
CA TYR A 42 -14.55 -3.17 0.92
C TYR A 42 -14.49 -3.86 -0.44
N ALA A 43 -14.16 -3.12 -1.51
CA ALA A 43 -14.30 -3.61 -2.88
C ALA A 43 -13.12 -3.21 -3.78
N HIS A 44 -12.78 -4.10 -4.71
CA HIS A 44 -11.75 -3.93 -5.73
C HIS A 44 -12.39 -4.02 -7.12
N PHE A 45 -12.39 -2.92 -7.86
CA PHE A 45 -13.20 -2.79 -9.08
C PHE A 45 -12.49 -3.24 -10.36
N SER A 46 -13.31 -3.67 -11.31
CA SER A 46 -12.92 -3.88 -12.70
C SER A 46 -13.03 -2.59 -13.50
N LYS A 47 -12.17 -2.44 -14.52
CA LYS A 47 -12.33 -1.43 -15.58
C LYS A 47 -13.51 -1.74 -16.51
N ILE A 48 -14.07 -2.94 -16.41
CA ILE A 48 -15.25 -3.38 -17.16
C ILE A 48 -16.50 -2.82 -16.49
N THR A 49 -17.30 -2.13 -17.27
CA THR A 49 -18.55 -1.48 -16.84
C THR A 49 -19.70 -1.89 -17.74
N ARG A 50 -20.93 -1.59 -17.34
CA ARG A 50 -22.14 -1.88 -18.14
C ARG A 50 -22.12 -1.22 -19.52
N LYS A 51 -21.34 -0.16 -19.69
CA LYS A 51 -21.19 0.57 -20.96
C LYS A 51 -20.10 0.01 -21.87
N ASN A 52 -19.16 -0.78 -21.36
CA ASN A 52 -18.01 -1.24 -22.15
C ASN A 52 -17.82 -2.78 -22.17
N TRP A 53 -18.61 -3.55 -21.41
CA TRP A 53 -18.46 -5.01 -21.32
C TRP A 53 -18.49 -5.71 -22.67
N PHE A 54 -19.36 -5.25 -23.58
CA PHE A 54 -19.52 -5.83 -24.91
C PHE A 54 -18.32 -5.60 -25.84
N PHE A 55 -17.42 -4.67 -25.48
CA PHE A 55 -16.15 -4.43 -26.16
C PHE A 55 -14.96 -5.09 -25.44
N THR A 56 -15.21 -5.98 -24.48
CA THR A 56 -14.15 -6.65 -23.73
C THR A 56 -14.11 -8.14 -24.09
N PRO A 57 -13.39 -8.53 -25.17
CA PRO A 57 -13.28 -9.93 -25.58
C PRO A 57 -12.78 -10.86 -24.48
N SER A 58 -12.03 -10.33 -23.50
CA SER A 58 -11.51 -11.14 -22.42
C SER A 58 -12.57 -11.82 -21.57
N LEU A 59 -13.80 -11.29 -21.53
CA LEU A 59 -14.94 -11.94 -20.88
C LEU A 59 -15.28 -13.30 -21.51
N LEU A 60 -14.92 -13.57 -22.76
CA LEU A 60 -15.14 -14.87 -23.41
C LEU A 60 -14.29 -16.00 -22.81
N TRP A 61 -13.21 -15.66 -22.09
CA TRP A 61 -12.35 -16.64 -21.40
C TRP A 61 -12.69 -16.78 -19.91
N THR A 62 -13.81 -16.22 -19.48
CA THR A 62 -14.29 -16.32 -18.09
C THR A 62 -15.30 -17.44 -17.92
N SER A 63 -15.51 -17.88 -16.68
CA SER A 63 -16.46 -18.93 -16.29
C SER A 63 -17.54 -18.38 -15.35
N PRO A 64 -18.45 -17.51 -15.84
CA PRO A 64 -19.42 -16.85 -14.98
C PRO A 64 -20.54 -17.78 -14.50
N VAL A 65 -20.98 -17.57 -13.26
CA VAL A 65 -22.21 -18.12 -12.71
C VAL A 65 -23.24 -17.00 -12.56
N ARG A 66 -24.38 -17.11 -13.24
CA ARG A 66 -25.45 -16.11 -13.16
C ARG A 66 -26.66 -16.65 -12.39
N LEU A 67 -27.15 -15.87 -11.43
CA LEU A 67 -28.33 -16.22 -10.63
C LEU A 67 -29.20 -14.99 -10.32
N THR A 68 -30.45 -15.25 -9.93
CA THR A 68 -31.37 -14.23 -9.43
C THR A 68 -31.74 -14.53 -7.98
N LEU A 69 -31.35 -13.63 -7.07
CA LEU A 69 -31.60 -13.73 -5.64
C LEU A 69 -32.89 -12.97 -5.31
N LYS A 70 -33.94 -13.72 -4.93
CA LYS A 70 -35.27 -13.18 -4.57
C LYS A 70 -35.36 -12.88 -3.07
N ALA A 71 -36.32 -12.04 -2.70
CA ALA A 71 -36.67 -11.76 -1.31
C ALA A 71 -36.77 -13.04 -0.45
N GLY A 72 -36.12 -13.00 0.71
CA GLY A 72 -36.02 -14.09 1.66
C GLY A 72 -34.84 -15.05 1.43
N LYS A 73 -34.12 -14.97 0.30
CA LYS A 73 -32.94 -15.80 0.02
C LYS A 73 -31.63 -15.07 0.35
N SER A 74 -30.59 -15.86 0.62
CA SER A 74 -29.25 -15.34 0.88
C SER A 74 -28.19 -16.06 0.03
N LEU A 75 -27.12 -15.35 -0.31
CA LEU A 75 -26.00 -15.84 -1.09
C LEU A 75 -24.69 -15.65 -0.31
N TRP A 76 -23.97 -16.75 -0.11
CA TRP A 76 -22.59 -16.74 0.36
C TRP A 76 -21.64 -16.48 -0.82
N ILE A 77 -20.80 -15.45 -0.68
CA ILE A 77 -19.79 -15.06 -1.65
C ILE A 77 -18.42 -15.23 -0.96
N PRO A 78 -17.60 -16.20 -1.39
CA PRO A 78 -16.28 -16.36 -0.82
C PRO A 78 -15.37 -15.19 -1.18
N LYS A 79 -14.39 -14.91 -0.32
CA LYS A 79 -13.40 -13.86 -0.54
C LYS A 79 -12.75 -13.96 -1.93
N GLY A 80 -12.55 -12.81 -2.58
CA GLY A 80 -11.88 -12.72 -3.88
C GLY A 80 -12.74 -13.14 -5.08
N TRP A 81 -13.97 -13.63 -4.86
CA TRP A 81 -14.91 -13.86 -5.94
C TRP A 81 -15.40 -12.53 -6.50
N TRP A 82 -15.20 -12.37 -7.80
CA TRP A 82 -15.72 -11.24 -8.53
C TRP A 82 -17.23 -11.39 -8.66
N HIS A 83 -17.95 -10.30 -8.50
CA HIS A 83 -19.39 -10.27 -8.60
C HIS A 83 -19.88 -8.95 -9.19
N TRP A 84 -20.96 -9.07 -9.95
CA TRP A 84 -21.67 -7.97 -10.57
C TRP A 84 -23.13 -8.07 -10.18
N ILE A 85 -23.61 -7.15 -9.34
CA ILE A 85 -24.94 -7.19 -8.75
C ILE A 85 -25.80 -6.06 -9.35
N GLU A 86 -26.90 -6.45 -9.97
CA GLU A 86 -27.88 -5.56 -10.56
C GLU A 86 -29.22 -5.68 -9.85
N SER A 87 -29.87 -4.55 -9.57
CA SER A 87 -31.28 -4.51 -9.15
C SER A 87 -32.06 -3.90 -10.31
N LYS A 88 -33.10 -4.59 -10.81
CA LYS A 88 -33.91 -4.09 -11.93
C LYS A 88 -35.04 -3.15 -11.48
N GLY A 89 -35.25 -3.03 -10.17
CA GLY A 89 -36.27 -2.20 -9.56
C GLY A 89 -35.99 -2.00 -8.07
N PRO A 90 -36.97 -1.49 -7.30
CA PRO A 90 -36.83 -1.31 -5.86
C PRO A 90 -36.41 -2.60 -5.16
N SER A 91 -35.38 -2.53 -4.32
CA SER A 91 -34.90 -3.68 -3.55
C SER A 91 -34.29 -3.26 -2.22
N ILE A 92 -34.40 -4.14 -1.22
CA ILE A 92 -33.77 -3.99 0.09
C ILE A 92 -32.92 -5.22 0.34
N ALA A 93 -31.65 -5.02 0.67
CA ALA A 93 -30.74 -6.09 1.03
C ALA A 93 -29.86 -5.73 2.22
N ILE A 94 -29.39 -6.75 2.93
CA ILE A 94 -28.37 -6.65 3.97
C ILE A 94 -27.21 -7.54 3.57
N ASN A 95 -26.00 -7.00 3.66
CA ASN A 95 -24.74 -7.67 3.50
C ASN A 95 -24.10 -7.84 4.89
N PHE A 96 -23.47 -8.99 5.11
CA PHE A 96 -22.56 -9.24 6.22
C PHE A 96 -21.18 -9.61 5.67
N TRP A 97 -20.11 -9.07 6.26
CA TRP A 97 -18.72 -9.39 5.94
C TRP A 97 -17.97 -9.94 7.15
N CYS A 98 -17.06 -10.90 6.91
CA CYS A 98 -16.21 -11.49 7.96
C CYS A 98 -14.84 -11.94 7.42
N GLU A 99 -13.85 -12.04 8.32
CA GLU A 99 -12.47 -12.43 7.98
C GLU A 99 -12.26 -13.93 7.82
N LYS A 100 -13.00 -14.73 8.59
CA LYS A 100 -12.80 -16.16 8.67
C LYS A 100 -14.15 -16.84 8.81
N VAL A 101 -14.39 -17.85 7.98
CA VAL A 101 -15.36 -18.92 8.23
C VAL A 101 -14.67 -20.18 7.75
N ASP A 102 -14.45 -21.15 8.65
CA ASP A 102 -13.88 -22.43 8.27
C ASP A 102 -14.82 -23.11 7.23
N ASP A 103 -14.23 -23.70 6.18
CA ASP A 103 -14.86 -24.64 5.23
C ASP A 103 -15.82 -24.13 4.12
N LYS A 104 -15.97 -22.81 3.85
CA LYS A 104 -16.84 -22.32 2.75
C LYS A 104 -16.11 -21.50 1.67
N ASN A 105 -15.32 -22.18 0.84
CA ASN A 105 -14.65 -21.61 -0.33
C ASN A 105 -15.51 -21.58 -1.61
N GLU A 106 -16.71 -22.15 -1.55
CA GLU A 106 -17.64 -22.23 -2.67
C GLU A 106 -18.80 -21.26 -2.50
N ILE A 107 -19.40 -20.85 -3.63
CA ILE A 107 -20.65 -20.08 -3.60
C ILE A 107 -21.76 -20.97 -3.02
N VAL A 108 -22.48 -20.47 -2.01
CA VAL A 108 -23.60 -21.20 -1.41
C VAL A 108 -24.87 -20.37 -1.48
N LEU A 109 -25.93 -20.94 -2.07
CA LEU A 109 -27.27 -20.36 -2.03
C LEU A 109 -28.04 -20.91 -0.84
N PHE A 110 -28.53 -20.03 0.02
CA PHE A 110 -29.43 -20.39 1.12
C PHE A 110 -30.88 -20.09 0.70
N ASP A 111 -31.66 -21.15 0.50
CA ASP A 111 -33.07 -21.08 0.11
C ASP A 111 -34.04 -20.92 1.30
N THR A 112 -33.57 -21.07 2.53
CA THR A 112 -34.36 -20.87 3.74
C THR A 112 -34.68 -19.39 3.95
N HIS A 113 -35.92 -19.07 4.35
CA HIS A 113 -36.32 -17.70 4.67
C HIS A 113 -35.37 -17.06 5.70
N PHE A 114 -34.63 -16.05 5.25
CA PHE A 114 -33.81 -15.23 6.11
C PHE A 114 -34.66 -14.66 7.26
N GLN A 115 -34.26 -14.92 8.50
CA GLN A 115 -35.07 -14.65 9.70
C GLN A 115 -35.43 -13.16 9.90
N ASN A 116 -34.72 -12.27 9.22
CA ASN A 116 -34.92 -10.82 9.29
C ASN A 116 -36.03 -10.29 8.35
N LYS A 117 -37.02 -11.09 7.95
CA LYS A 117 -38.07 -10.66 7.01
C LYS A 117 -38.80 -9.37 7.48
N HIS A 118 -39.01 -9.21 8.79
CA HIS A 118 -39.61 -8.01 9.38
C HIS A 118 -38.73 -6.74 9.28
N LEU A 119 -37.45 -6.87 8.92
CA LEU A 119 -36.59 -5.70 8.71
C LEU A 119 -36.94 -4.95 7.44
N ALA A 120 -37.48 -5.61 6.41
CA ALA A 120 -37.93 -4.90 5.21
C ALA A 120 -38.94 -3.81 5.58
N ASP A 121 -39.96 -4.16 6.37
CA ASP A 121 -40.97 -3.23 6.85
C ASP A 121 -40.38 -2.12 7.72
N THR A 122 -39.43 -2.47 8.60
CA THR A 122 -38.75 -1.49 9.46
C THR A 122 -37.93 -0.51 8.64
N ILE A 123 -37.11 -1.00 7.69
CA ILE A 123 -36.30 -0.18 6.79
C ILE A 123 -37.21 0.70 5.95
N SER A 124 -38.24 0.15 5.31
CA SER A 124 -39.22 0.90 4.53
C SER A 124 -39.91 1.97 5.37
N LYS A 125 -40.31 1.68 6.62
CA LYS A 125 -40.89 2.69 7.52
C LYS A 125 -39.89 3.79 7.89
N LEU A 126 -38.67 3.44 8.25
CA LEU A 126 -37.63 4.40 8.66
C LEU A 126 -37.19 5.28 7.48
N VAL A 127 -37.15 4.71 6.28
CA VAL A 127 -36.75 5.38 5.05
C VAL A 127 -37.89 6.24 4.47
N CYS A 128 -39.15 5.80 4.55
CA CYS A 128 -40.30 6.53 4.00
C CYS A 128 -40.92 7.57 4.98
N LYS A 129 -40.72 7.46 6.30
CA LYS A 129 -41.29 8.42 7.29
C LYS A 129 -40.49 9.73 7.44
N GLY A 130 -40.09 10.34 6.32
CA GLY A 130 -39.62 11.73 6.29
C GLY A 130 -38.30 12.01 7.01
N GLY A 131 -37.49 10.99 7.27
CA GLY A 131 -36.11 11.19 7.72
C GLY A 131 -35.29 11.82 6.61
N LYS A 132 -34.51 12.85 6.94
CA LYS A 132 -33.42 13.33 6.10
C LYS A 132 -32.35 12.23 6.02
N ILE A 133 -32.15 11.67 4.82
CA ILE A 133 -31.25 10.54 4.57
C ILE A 133 -30.31 10.93 3.43
N ASP A 134 -29.07 10.49 3.52
CA ASP A 134 -28.10 10.70 2.46
C ASP A 134 -28.29 9.64 1.37
N ILE A 135 -28.54 10.10 0.15
CA ILE A 135 -28.81 9.25 -1.02
C ILE A 135 -27.63 9.33 -1.97
N TRP A 136 -27.10 8.17 -2.37
CA TRP A 136 -26.07 8.11 -3.41
C TRP A 136 -26.70 7.95 -4.79
N ARG A 137 -26.15 8.67 -5.78
CA ARG A 137 -26.47 8.52 -7.20
C ARG A 137 -25.32 7.89 -7.97
N SER A 138 -25.48 6.68 -8.49
CA SER A 138 -24.42 5.99 -9.24
C SER A 138 -24.16 6.55 -10.64
N ASP A 139 -25.17 7.17 -11.27
CA ASP A 139 -25.07 7.71 -12.64
C ASP A 139 -24.27 9.01 -12.72
N THR A 140 -24.41 9.85 -11.71
CA THR A 140 -23.75 11.15 -11.59
C THR A 140 -22.63 11.16 -10.57
N ASP A 141 -22.49 10.06 -9.82
CA ASP A 141 -21.46 9.85 -8.81
C ASP A 141 -21.47 10.94 -7.72
N ARG A 142 -22.67 11.22 -7.20
CA ARG A 142 -22.94 12.32 -6.26
C ARG A 142 -23.70 11.83 -5.04
N LEU A 143 -23.26 12.31 -3.87
CA LEU A 143 -24.04 12.26 -2.64
C LEU A 143 -25.07 13.39 -2.65
N ILE A 144 -26.31 13.06 -2.32
CA ILE A 144 -27.37 14.03 -2.03
C ILE A 144 -27.68 13.91 -0.55
N GLU A 145 -27.19 14.87 0.23
CA GLU A 145 -27.38 14.91 1.67
C GLU A 145 -28.81 15.30 2.02
N ASP A 146 -29.30 14.78 3.15
CA ASP A 146 -30.56 15.22 3.76
C ASP A 146 -31.80 15.16 2.84
N ALA A 147 -31.83 14.24 1.87
CA ALA A 147 -32.88 14.18 0.85
C ALA A 147 -34.10 13.36 1.29
N PRO A 148 -35.33 13.76 0.91
CA PRO A 148 -36.50 12.91 1.03
C PRO A 148 -36.42 11.77 0.00
N LEU A 149 -36.76 10.55 0.41
CA LEU A 149 -36.81 9.44 -0.54
C LEU A 149 -38.04 9.60 -1.46
N SER A 150 -37.81 9.85 -2.75
CA SER A 150 -38.85 9.68 -3.77
C SER A 150 -38.86 8.23 -4.25
N ASN A 151 -40.01 7.56 -4.21
CA ASN A 151 -40.15 6.23 -4.79
C ASN A 151 -39.82 6.29 -6.30
N HIS A 152 -39.01 5.34 -6.78
CA HIS A 152 -38.77 5.08 -8.21
C HIS A 152 -37.81 6.01 -8.96
N LYS A 153 -36.64 6.34 -8.40
CA LYS A 153 -35.55 6.95 -9.18
C LYS A 153 -34.44 5.94 -9.44
N ASP A 154 -34.23 5.61 -10.70
CA ASP A 154 -33.07 4.81 -11.12
C ASP A 154 -31.76 5.43 -10.62
N PHE A 155 -30.78 4.57 -10.39
CA PHE A 155 -29.43 4.89 -9.91
C PHE A 155 -29.36 5.51 -8.51
N SER A 156 -30.50 5.63 -7.81
CA SER A 156 -30.56 6.19 -6.45
C SER A 156 -30.61 5.08 -5.42
N TYR A 157 -29.68 5.12 -4.46
CA TYR A 157 -29.60 4.09 -3.43
C TYR A 157 -29.08 4.62 -2.09
N ILE A 158 -29.48 3.94 -1.03
CA ILE A 158 -29.11 4.24 0.36
C ILE A 158 -28.18 3.12 0.84
N ILE A 159 -27.04 3.50 1.41
CA ILE A 159 -26.05 2.58 1.96
C ILE A 159 -25.57 3.02 3.33
N SER A 160 -24.96 2.07 4.05
CA SER A 160 -24.27 2.30 5.31
C SER A 160 -22.79 2.01 5.28
N LEU A 161 -22.16 2.09 4.11
CA LEU A 161 -20.72 1.89 4.00
C LEU A 161 -19.94 3.11 4.46
N PRO A 162 -18.78 2.93 5.12
CA PRO A 162 -17.90 4.05 5.42
C PRO A 162 -17.07 4.46 4.20
N GLY A 163 -16.50 5.66 4.25
CA GLY A 163 -15.72 6.24 3.14
C GLY A 163 -16.53 7.04 2.11
N TYR A 164 -17.85 7.14 2.31
CA TYR A 164 -18.77 7.93 1.48
C TYR A 164 -19.14 9.30 2.07
N THR A 165 -18.54 9.69 3.21
CA THR A 165 -18.76 10.98 3.88
C THR A 165 -17.50 11.86 3.85
N ASP A 166 -17.65 13.18 3.73
CA ASP A 166 -16.54 14.14 3.55
C ASP A 166 -15.54 14.19 4.73
N ASN A 167 -15.93 13.78 5.94
CA ASN A 167 -15.15 14.05 7.16
C ASN A 167 -14.62 12.85 7.93
N SER A 168 -14.79 11.60 7.46
CA SER A 168 -13.97 10.50 8.00
C SER A 168 -13.96 9.25 7.10
N LYS A 169 -12.78 8.66 6.91
CA LYS A 169 -12.61 7.40 6.17
C LYS A 169 -13.29 6.19 6.83
N PHE A 170 -13.70 6.32 8.10
CA PHE A 170 -14.13 5.19 8.93
C PHE A 170 -15.59 5.28 9.40
N SER A 171 -16.26 6.42 9.27
CA SER A 171 -17.67 6.58 9.65
C SER A 171 -18.59 6.06 8.56
N LYS A 172 -19.53 5.19 8.93
CA LYS A 172 -20.59 4.71 8.03
C LYS A 172 -21.47 5.88 7.56
N LEU A 173 -21.82 5.90 6.28
CA LEU A 173 -22.88 6.77 5.76
C LEU A 173 -24.21 6.41 6.45
N ASN A 174 -25.11 7.37 6.62
CA ASN A 174 -26.42 7.14 7.25
C ASN A 174 -26.32 6.48 8.64
N LEU A 175 -25.30 6.84 9.44
CA LEU A 175 -25.00 6.18 10.74
C LEU A 175 -26.18 6.14 11.71
N LYS A 176 -27.04 7.17 11.72
CA LYS A 176 -28.26 7.19 12.56
C LYS A 176 -29.22 6.08 12.17
N LEU A 177 -29.48 5.94 10.86
CA LEU A 177 -30.33 4.88 10.30
C LEU A 177 -29.70 3.50 10.54
N TYR A 178 -28.39 3.38 10.33
CA TYR A 178 -27.63 2.16 10.65
C TYR A 178 -27.83 1.72 12.09
N ASN A 179 -27.63 2.60 13.07
CA ASN A 179 -27.77 2.29 14.49
C ASN A 179 -29.21 1.89 14.88
N GLN A 180 -30.21 2.41 14.17
CA GLN A 180 -31.60 2.01 14.37
C GLN A 180 -31.85 0.60 13.80
N ILE A 181 -31.44 0.34 12.56
CA ILE A 181 -31.63 -0.96 11.90
C ILE A 181 -30.84 -2.06 12.61
N ALA A 182 -29.57 -1.82 12.95
CA ALA A 182 -28.65 -2.82 13.50
C ALA A 182 -29.18 -3.50 14.78
N ARG A 183 -29.98 -2.78 15.59
CA ARG A 183 -30.61 -3.32 16.81
C ARG A 183 -31.68 -4.38 16.54
N HIS A 184 -32.21 -4.42 15.32
CA HIS A 184 -33.24 -5.36 14.92
C HIS A 184 -32.68 -6.55 14.15
N VAL A 185 -31.41 -6.50 13.73
CA VAL A 185 -30.80 -7.52 12.90
C VAL A 185 -30.41 -8.74 13.73
N LEU A 186 -30.96 -9.89 13.38
CA LEU A 186 -30.51 -11.19 13.84
C LEU A 186 -29.36 -11.66 12.95
N VAL A 187 -28.16 -11.70 13.51
CA VAL A 187 -26.97 -12.20 12.81
C VAL A 187 -27.05 -13.72 12.71
N PRO A 188 -26.82 -14.33 11.54
CA PRO A 188 -26.81 -15.78 11.38
C PRO A 188 -25.60 -16.43 12.10
N GLU A 189 -25.71 -16.67 13.40
CA GLU A 189 -24.62 -17.26 14.22
C GLU A 189 -24.14 -18.62 13.69
N THR A 190 -25.04 -19.39 13.04
CA THR A 190 -24.71 -20.68 12.40
C THR A 190 -23.78 -20.54 11.19
N ILE A 191 -23.69 -19.35 10.59
CA ILE A 191 -22.82 -19.07 9.46
C ILE A 191 -21.52 -18.42 9.92
N PHE A 192 -21.58 -17.51 10.88
CA PHE A 192 -20.45 -16.66 11.27
C PHE A 192 -19.79 -17.02 12.62
N GLY A 193 -20.37 -17.94 13.40
CA GLY A 193 -19.83 -18.32 14.70
C GLY A 193 -19.64 -17.12 15.63
N LYS A 194 -18.43 -16.99 16.22
CA LYS A 194 -18.04 -15.90 17.12
C LYS A 194 -17.21 -14.80 16.43
N ASP A 195 -17.14 -14.82 15.09
CA ASP A 195 -16.27 -13.91 14.36
C ASP A 195 -16.78 -12.47 14.40
N THR A 196 -15.87 -11.52 14.20
CA THR A 196 -16.23 -10.11 14.01
C THR A 196 -16.90 -9.94 12.66
N ILE A 197 -18.13 -9.43 12.67
CA ILE A 197 -18.97 -9.28 11.49
C ILE A 197 -19.23 -7.79 11.25
N ASP A 198 -18.85 -7.30 10.07
CA ASP A 198 -19.34 -6.00 9.59
C ASP A 198 -20.65 -6.20 8.85
N MET A 199 -21.58 -5.25 9.01
CA MET A 199 -22.90 -5.32 8.38
C MET A 199 -23.16 -4.05 7.59
N ASN A 200 -23.75 -4.17 6.40
CA ASN A 200 -24.14 -3.04 5.58
C ASN A 200 -25.51 -3.26 4.93
N PHE A 201 -26.37 -2.25 4.94
CA PHE A 201 -27.65 -2.30 4.23
C PHE A 201 -27.59 -1.58 2.89
N TRP A 202 -28.44 -2.01 1.97
CA TRP A 202 -28.54 -1.53 0.60
C TRP A 202 -30.01 -1.38 0.23
N VAL A 203 -30.45 -0.14 -0.03
CA VAL A 203 -31.81 0.16 -0.50
C VAL A 203 -31.71 0.80 -1.87
N SER A 204 -32.14 0.11 -2.92
CA SER A 204 -32.29 0.69 -4.26
C SER A 204 -33.74 1.13 -4.45
N THR A 205 -33.97 2.32 -5.01
CA THR A 205 -35.34 2.80 -5.30
C THR A 205 -35.79 2.50 -6.72
N GLY A 206 -34.88 2.05 -7.59
CA GLY A 206 -35.11 1.69 -8.99
C GLY A 206 -33.98 0.82 -9.50
N PHE A 207 -33.61 0.96 -10.78
CA PHE A 207 -32.45 0.28 -11.34
C PHE A 207 -31.17 0.65 -10.59
N HIS A 208 -30.36 -0.34 -10.23
CA HIS A 208 -29.06 -0.14 -9.59
C HIS A 208 -28.04 -1.13 -10.14
N ASP A 209 -26.81 -0.66 -10.33
CA ASP A 209 -25.66 -1.44 -10.79
C ASP A 209 -24.49 -1.19 -9.84
N THR A 210 -23.98 -2.24 -9.19
CA THR A 210 -22.82 -2.12 -8.30
C THR A 210 -21.50 -1.96 -9.04
N GLY A 211 -21.45 -2.22 -10.34
CA GLY A 211 -20.21 -2.50 -11.06
C GLY A 211 -19.64 -3.87 -10.74
N LEU A 212 -18.73 -4.36 -11.60
CA LEU A 212 -17.99 -5.59 -11.40
C LEU A 212 -16.83 -5.36 -10.42
N HIS A 213 -16.82 -6.08 -9.31
CA HIS A 213 -15.81 -5.95 -8.25
C HIS A 213 -15.64 -7.26 -7.47
N TYR A 214 -14.63 -7.35 -6.61
CA TYR A 214 -14.51 -8.39 -5.58
C TYR A 214 -14.22 -7.78 -4.22
N ASP A 215 -14.53 -8.51 -3.15
CA ASP A 215 -14.30 -8.05 -1.78
C ASP A 215 -13.10 -8.78 -1.12
N ASP A 216 -12.47 -8.11 -0.17
CA ASP A 216 -11.34 -8.62 0.63
C ASP A 216 -11.76 -9.61 1.74
N TYR A 217 -13.07 -9.74 1.97
CA TYR A 217 -13.71 -10.53 3.02
C TYR A 217 -14.72 -11.52 2.43
N TYR A 218 -15.12 -12.51 3.22
CA TYR A 218 -16.27 -13.34 2.89
C TYR A 218 -17.55 -12.55 3.08
N GLY A 219 -18.53 -12.72 2.19
CA GLY A 219 -19.79 -11.99 2.19
C GLY A 219 -21.02 -12.90 2.29
N LEU A 220 -22.04 -12.47 3.05
CA LEU A 220 -23.39 -13.01 2.97
C LEU A 220 -24.36 -11.92 2.54
N LEU A 221 -24.83 -11.98 1.30
CA LEU A 221 -25.84 -11.07 0.77
C LEU A 221 -27.24 -11.64 0.99
N CYS A 222 -28.09 -10.93 1.72
CA CYS A 222 -29.46 -11.33 2.05
C CYS A 222 -30.45 -10.35 1.43
N VAL A 223 -31.35 -10.80 0.56
CA VAL A 223 -32.39 -9.93 -0.04
C VAL A 223 -33.62 -9.97 0.85
N LEU A 224 -34.02 -8.82 1.37
CA LEU A 224 -35.20 -8.66 2.23
C LEU A 224 -36.46 -8.37 1.42
N GLU A 225 -36.34 -7.54 0.39
CA GLU A 225 -37.44 -7.13 -0.50
C GLU A 225 -36.92 -6.96 -1.93
N GLY A 226 -37.76 -7.27 -2.92
CA GLY A 226 -37.41 -7.22 -4.34
C GLY A 226 -36.53 -8.40 -4.78
N GLU A 227 -35.72 -8.16 -5.80
CA GLU A 227 -34.78 -9.15 -6.35
C GLU A 227 -33.48 -8.51 -6.86
N LYS A 228 -32.40 -9.28 -6.85
CA LYS A 228 -31.10 -8.90 -7.42
C LYS A 228 -30.62 -9.96 -8.41
N THR A 229 -30.16 -9.52 -9.58
CA THR A 229 -29.46 -10.36 -10.56
C THR A 229 -27.97 -10.28 -10.25
N ILE A 230 -27.30 -11.43 -10.15
CA ILE A 230 -25.91 -11.53 -9.73
C ILE A 230 -25.16 -12.36 -10.77
N THR A 231 -24.04 -11.83 -11.27
CA THR A 231 -23.08 -12.58 -12.09
C THR A 231 -21.78 -12.70 -11.30
N LEU A 232 -21.37 -13.93 -11.00
CA LEU A 232 -20.17 -14.25 -10.23
C LEU A 232 -19.08 -14.81 -11.14
N TYR A 233 -17.83 -14.46 -10.90
CA TYR A 233 -16.68 -15.02 -11.59
C TYR A 233 -15.66 -15.52 -10.55
N PRO A 234 -15.08 -16.73 -10.75
CA PRO A 234 -14.09 -17.26 -9.83
C PRO A 234 -12.84 -16.38 -9.79
N PRO A 235 -12.06 -16.38 -8.69
CA PRO A 235 -10.82 -15.61 -8.58
C PRO A 235 -9.80 -15.92 -9.70
N SER A 236 -9.84 -17.13 -10.28
CA SER A 236 -9.02 -17.54 -11.42
C SER A 236 -9.25 -16.69 -12.67
N ASP A 237 -10.40 -16.03 -12.79
CA ASP A 237 -10.75 -15.20 -13.93
C ASP A 237 -10.17 -13.78 -13.85
N THR A 238 -9.56 -13.40 -12.71
CA THR A 238 -8.97 -12.08 -12.48
C THR A 238 -8.13 -11.54 -13.66
N PRO A 239 -7.27 -12.34 -14.34
CA PRO A 239 -6.50 -11.86 -15.49
C PRO A 239 -7.36 -11.34 -16.66
N TYR A 240 -8.59 -11.85 -16.79
CA TYR A 240 -9.54 -11.50 -17.85
C TYR A 240 -10.49 -10.37 -17.47
N LEU A 241 -10.62 -10.08 -16.17
CA LEU A 241 -11.58 -9.12 -15.61
C LEU A 241 -10.99 -7.70 -15.45
N LYS A 242 -9.80 -7.42 -16.00
CA LYS A 242 -9.22 -6.06 -16.08
C LYS A 242 -9.32 -5.27 -14.75
N PRO A 243 -8.80 -5.80 -13.62
CA PRO A 243 -8.81 -5.07 -12.36
C PRO A 243 -8.14 -3.69 -12.48
N PHE A 244 -8.62 -2.72 -11.72
CA PHE A 244 -7.81 -1.55 -11.42
C PHE A 244 -6.60 -1.96 -10.57
N SER A 245 -5.45 -1.30 -10.80
CA SER A 245 -4.30 -1.47 -9.91
C SER A 245 -4.58 -0.70 -8.63
N VAL A 246 -4.56 -1.40 -7.50
CA VAL A 246 -4.88 -0.83 -6.19
C VAL A 246 -3.59 -0.38 -5.55
N VAL A 247 -3.34 0.92 -5.62
CA VAL A 247 -2.11 1.53 -5.11
C VAL A 247 -2.44 2.22 -3.78
N PRO A 248 -1.72 1.96 -2.69
CA PRO A 248 -1.95 2.67 -1.43
C PRO A 248 -1.77 4.19 -1.60
N HIS A 249 -2.54 4.98 -0.86
CA HIS A 249 -2.50 6.45 -0.97
C HIS A 249 -1.10 7.02 -0.72
N TRP A 250 -0.36 6.44 0.23
CA TRP A 250 1.01 6.83 0.52
C TRP A 250 1.96 6.64 -0.67
N ALA A 251 1.71 5.68 -1.56
CA ALA A 251 2.50 5.46 -2.77
C ALA A 251 2.11 6.39 -3.94
N MET A 252 1.10 7.24 -3.74
CA MET A 252 0.62 8.28 -4.65
C MET A 252 0.70 9.69 -4.02
N SER A 253 1.49 9.83 -2.96
CA SER A 253 1.70 11.12 -2.27
C SER A 253 2.36 12.16 -3.18
N ASN A 254 2.40 13.41 -2.72
CA ASN A 254 3.09 14.46 -3.48
C ASN A 254 4.59 14.15 -3.58
N PRO A 255 5.16 14.13 -4.79
CA PRO A 255 6.59 13.93 -4.95
C PRO A 255 7.36 15.13 -4.38
N VAL A 256 8.47 14.82 -3.71
CA VAL A 256 9.39 15.82 -3.15
C VAL A 256 10.82 15.43 -3.48
N LYS A 257 11.66 16.43 -3.71
CA LYS A 257 13.10 16.26 -3.78
C LYS A 257 13.66 16.34 -2.36
N PHE A 258 14.30 15.26 -1.93
CA PHE A 258 14.74 15.09 -0.55
C PHE A 258 16.05 14.30 -0.50
N GLU A 259 16.96 14.68 0.39
CA GLU A 259 18.17 13.93 0.70
C GLU A 259 17.93 13.04 1.91
N TYR A 260 17.87 11.73 1.69
CA TYR A 260 17.36 10.78 2.69
C TYR A 260 18.36 10.58 3.81
N ASN A 261 19.62 10.30 3.48
CA ASN A 261 20.66 10.03 4.47
C ASN A 261 21.04 11.27 5.30
N THR A 262 20.98 12.48 4.71
CA THR A 262 21.21 13.75 5.43
C THR A 262 19.93 14.28 6.12
N TYR A 263 18.77 13.77 5.73
CA TYR A 263 17.42 14.17 6.18
C TYR A 263 17.08 15.63 5.86
N THR A 264 17.28 16.00 4.59
CA THR A 264 17.15 17.39 4.11
C THR A 264 16.09 17.50 3.04
N PHE A 265 15.07 18.33 3.28
CA PHE A 265 14.11 18.72 2.25
C PHE A 265 14.73 19.74 1.30
N ILE A 266 14.55 19.54 0.00
CA ILE A 266 15.08 20.42 -1.04
C ILE A 266 13.96 21.23 -1.69
N SER A 267 12.94 20.57 -2.23
CA SER A 267 11.82 21.22 -2.89
C SER A 267 10.64 20.27 -3.10
N ASP A 268 9.44 20.84 -3.27
CA ASP A 268 8.32 20.11 -3.85
C ASP A 268 8.57 19.82 -5.34
N LEU A 269 7.91 18.78 -5.87
CA LEU A 269 7.91 18.43 -7.29
C LEU A 269 6.47 18.36 -7.81
N ASP A 270 6.28 18.63 -9.10
CA ASP A 270 4.98 18.53 -9.74
C ASP A 270 4.57 17.05 -9.93
N LYS A 271 3.28 16.76 -9.79
CA LYS A 271 2.72 15.40 -9.92
C LYS A 271 2.59 14.91 -11.36
N GLU A 272 2.55 15.82 -12.33
CA GLU A 272 2.36 15.48 -13.75
C GLU A 272 3.62 14.85 -14.36
N GLY A 273 4.80 15.31 -13.93
CA GLY A 273 6.10 14.87 -14.42
C GLY A 273 6.94 14.10 -13.41
N ASN A 274 6.45 13.83 -12.19
CA ASN A 274 7.23 13.12 -11.17
C ASN A 274 6.40 12.09 -10.38
N LEU A 275 7.02 10.94 -10.09
CA LEU A 275 6.50 9.97 -9.14
C LEU A 275 7.18 10.16 -7.79
N PRO A 276 6.47 10.00 -6.66
CA PRO A 276 7.08 10.11 -5.35
C PRO A 276 8.01 8.91 -5.08
N SER A 277 9.05 9.11 -4.26
CA SER A 277 10.00 8.03 -3.97
C SER A 277 9.32 6.80 -3.34
N CYS A 278 8.34 6.99 -2.46
CA CYS A 278 7.52 5.92 -1.87
C CYS A 278 6.81 5.04 -2.92
N ARG A 279 6.66 5.49 -4.18
CA ARG A 279 6.21 4.59 -5.25
C ARG A 279 7.20 3.44 -5.47
N LEU A 280 8.50 3.68 -5.37
CA LEU A 280 9.54 2.65 -5.45
C LEU A 280 9.43 1.65 -4.28
N LEU A 281 9.10 2.13 -3.07
CA LEU A 281 8.81 1.25 -1.94
C LEU A 281 7.63 0.33 -2.26
N TYR A 282 6.53 0.86 -2.77
CA TYR A 282 5.38 0.05 -3.18
C TYR A 282 5.74 -0.99 -4.24
N GLU A 283 6.39 -0.60 -5.34
CA GLU A 283 6.77 -1.54 -6.41
C GLU A 283 7.74 -2.62 -5.92
N SER A 284 8.64 -2.27 -5.00
CA SER A 284 9.54 -3.25 -4.39
C SER A 284 8.79 -4.30 -3.57
N ILE A 285 7.71 -3.91 -2.87
CA ILE A 285 6.86 -4.81 -2.06
C ILE A 285 5.93 -5.63 -2.94
N LEU A 286 5.29 -5.00 -3.93
CA LEU A 286 4.32 -5.64 -4.82
C LEU A 286 4.91 -6.85 -5.54
N HIS A 287 6.17 -6.74 -5.95
CA HIS A 287 6.87 -7.77 -6.72
C HIS A 287 7.67 -8.75 -5.86
N TYR A 288 7.37 -8.85 -4.57
CA TYR A 288 7.95 -9.88 -3.72
C TYR A 288 7.30 -11.24 -3.98
N GLU A 289 8.01 -12.09 -4.70
CA GLU A 289 7.50 -13.36 -5.25
C GLU A 289 7.15 -14.42 -4.19
N LYS A 290 7.63 -14.28 -2.95
CA LYS A 290 7.40 -15.27 -1.88
C LYS A 290 6.11 -15.06 -1.08
N GLY A 291 5.28 -14.09 -1.45
CA GLY A 291 4.00 -13.80 -0.78
C GLY A 291 4.14 -13.12 0.59
N GLY A 292 3.03 -12.93 1.31
CA GLY A 292 3.03 -12.31 2.64
C GLY A 292 3.25 -10.78 2.65
N THR A 293 3.10 -10.12 1.51
CA THR A 293 3.33 -8.67 1.33
C THR A 293 2.20 -7.80 1.88
N LYS A 294 0.98 -8.36 2.02
CA LYS A 294 -0.21 -7.65 2.51
C LYS A 294 0.03 -7.06 3.90
N SER A 295 0.68 -7.79 4.81
CA SER A 295 0.95 -7.32 6.18
C SER A 295 1.96 -6.17 6.21
N ILE A 296 2.95 -6.17 5.30
CA ILE A 296 3.90 -5.07 5.13
C ILE A 296 3.16 -3.82 4.64
N LEU A 297 2.37 -3.95 3.58
CA LEU A 297 1.59 -2.83 3.04
C LEU A 297 0.62 -2.27 4.08
N GLN A 298 -0.07 -3.12 4.84
CA GLN A 298 -0.96 -2.70 5.94
C GLN A 298 -0.20 -1.98 7.05
N THR A 299 0.98 -2.47 7.43
CA THR A 299 1.83 -1.83 8.44
C THR A 299 2.27 -0.45 8.00
N ILE A 300 2.74 -0.31 6.75
CA ILE A 300 3.14 0.97 6.17
C ILE A 300 1.94 1.92 6.08
N SER A 301 0.77 1.44 5.62
CA SER A 301 -0.44 2.27 5.55
C SER A 301 -0.89 2.76 6.93
N LEU A 302 -0.89 1.90 7.95
CA LEU A 302 -1.22 2.26 9.33
C LEU A 302 -0.22 3.26 9.94
N LEU A 303 1.06 3.11 9.58
CA LEU A 303 2.09 4.05 9.98
C LEU A 303 1.87 5.42 9.33
N TYR A 304 1.69 5.44 8.01
CA TYR A 304 1.43 6.66 7.26
C TYR A 304 0.17 7.38 7.75
N SER A 305 -0.91 6.66 8.06
CA SER A 305 -2.14 7.26 8.56
C SER A 305 -1.98 7.96 9.92
N LYS A 306 -0.98 7.57 10.71
CA LYS A 306 -0.70 8.15 12.03
C LYS A 306 0.30 9.31 11.94
N ILE A 307 1.37 9.10 11.17
CA ILE A 307 2.56 9.96 11.14
C ILE A 307 2.46 11.04 10.05
N GLY A 308 1.70 10.76 8.99
CA GLY A 308 1.62 11.60 7.80
C GLY A 308 2.77 11.37 6.83
N CYS A 309 2.83 12.22 5.81
CA CYS A 309 3.78 12.12 4.71
C CYS A 309 5.14 12.77 5.03
N ASN A 310 6.17 12.28 4.34
CA ASN A 310 7.50 12.87 4.31
C ASN A 310 8.20 12.90 5.68
N LYS A 311 8.02 11.85 6.50
CA LYS A 311 8.56 11.76 7.88
C LYS A 311 9.41 10.54 8.15
N VAL A 312 9.31 9.50 7.34
CA VAL A 312 9.99 8.23 7.58
C VAL A 312 10.84 7.90 6.36
N VAL A 313 12.14 7.78 6.55
CA VAL A 313 13.02 7.28 5.49
C VAL A 313 12.85 5.77 5.43
N TRP A 314 12.74 5.20 4.24
CA TRP A 314 12.67 3.75 4.05
C TRP A 314 13.89 3.28 3.26
N GLY A 315 14.24 2.01 3.41
CA GLY A 315 15.26 1.33 2.61
C GLY A 315 14.76 0.01 2.08
N CYS A 316 15.09 -0.30 0.83
CA CYS A 316 14.82 -1.57 0.16
C CYS A 316 16.14 -2.32 -0.02
N LYS A 317 16.32 -3.41 0.75
CA LYS A 317 17.54 -4.21 0.78
C LYS A 317 17.38 -5.46 -0.09
N LEU A 318 18.42 -5.84 -0.81
CA LEU A 318 18.50 -7.11 -1.55
C LEU A 318 19.65 -7.93 -0.97
N THR A 319 19.38 -9.17 -0.56
CA THR A 319 20.38 -10.12 -0.07
C THR A 319 20.06 -11.50 -0.62
N ASN A 320 20.99 -12.10 -1.38
CA ASN A 320 20.81 -13.42 -1.99
C ASN A 320 19.48 -13.55 -2.77
N GLY A 321 19.14 -12.54 -3.60
CA GLY A 321 17.90 -12.49 -4.37
C GLY A 321 16.63 -12.22 -3.54
N ILE A 322 16.74 -12.00 -2.22
CA ILE A 322 15.59 -11.78 -1.34
C ILE A 322 15.52 -10.29 -0.95
N MET A 323 14.39 -9.67 -1.27
CA MET A 323 14.06 -8.31 -0.85
C MET A 323 13.68 -8.26 0.64
N ARG A 324 14.11 -7.19 1.32
CA ARG A 324 13.73 -6.83 2.69
C ARG A 324 13.56 -5.32 2.77
N TRP A 325 12.80 -4.84 3.75
CA TRP A 325 12.58 -3.41 3.93
C TRP A 325 13.02 -2.98 5.30
N GLU A 326 13.37 -1.71 5.46
CA GLU A 326 13.72 -1.12 6.74
C GLU A 326 13.12 0.29 6.81
N LEU A 327 12.63 0.66 7.99
CA LEU A 327 12.16 2.01 8.27
C LEU A 327 13.16 2.71 9.18
N TYR A 328 13.60 3.90 8.77
CA TYR A 328 14.58 4.74 9.45
C TYR A 328 13.93 6.03 9.97
N MET A 329 14.25 6.33 11.22
CA MET A 329 13.68 7.43 11.97
C MET A 329 14.78 8.34 12.46
N TYR A 330 14.73 9.57 11.95
CA TYR A 330 15.69 10.62 12.27
C TYR A 330 15.27 11.36 13.53
N HIS A 331 16.25 11.61 14.41
CA HIS A 331 16.08 12.32 15.68
C HIS A 331 16.44 13.81 15.61
N TYR A 332 16.69 14.32 14.40
CA TYR A 332 17.01 15.71 14.14
C TYR A 332 16.25 16.20 12.89
N THR A 333 16.03 17.51 12.80
CA THR A 333 15.51 18.17 11.59
C THR A 333 16.63 18.87 10.83
N SER A 334 16.35 19.36 9.62
CA SER A 334 17.29 20.16 8.81
C SER A 334 17.92 21.34 9.58
N ASP A 335 17.18 21.92 10.54
CA ASP A 335 17.65 22.99 11.43
C ASP A 335 18.42 22.48 12.65
N SER A 336 18.80 21.20 12.67
CA SER A 336 19.50 20.51 13.77
C SER A 336 18.74 20.51 15.12
N LYS A 337 17.42 20.74 15.11
CA LYS A 337 16.58 20.64 16.31
C LYS A 337 16.24 19.18 16.56
N ARG A 338 16.44 18.71 17.79
CA ARG A 338 16.08 17.36 18.20
C ARG A 338 14.56 17.17 18.11
N SER A 339 14.11 16.16 17.38
CA SER A 339 12.69 15.80 17.26
C SER A 339 12.55 14.29 17.36
N ILE A 340 11.80 13.82 18.36
CA ILE A 340 11.56 12.40 18.56
C ILE A 340 10.18 12.05 17.99
N ASN A 341 10.12 11.08 17.07
CA ASN A 341 8.85 10.58 16.57
C ASN A 341 8.21 9.60 17.57
N HIS A 342 7.48 10.16 18.54
CA HIS A 342 6.80 9.39 19.59
C HIS A 342 5.77 8.37 19.05
N GLN A 343 5.20 8.61 17.87
CA GLN A 343 4.23 7.68 17.30
C GLN A 343 4.90 6.38 16.82
N LEU A 344 6.09 6.45 16.25
CA LEU A 344 6.88 5.28 15.86
C LEU A 344 7.39 4.51 17.07
N ILE A 345 7.83 5.23 18.11
CA ILE A 345 8.14 4.65 19.42
C ILE A 345 6.95 3.82 19.92
N ASN A 346 5.73 4.36 19.81
CA ASN A 346 4.53 3.65 20.23
C ASN A 346 4.23 2.42 19.37
N VAL A 347 4.48 2.45 18.05
CA VAL A 347 4.30 1.28 17.20
C VAL A 347 5.26 0.16 17.60
N TYR A 348 6.54 0.49 17.79
CA TYR A 348 7.52 -0.50 18.23
C TYR A 348 7.17 -1.05 19.64
N ILE A 349 6.85 -0.20 20.61
CA ILE A 349 6.53 -0.62 21.98
C ILE A 349 5.25 -1.47 22.05
N ARG A 350 4.30 -1.28 21.14
CA ARG A 350 3.06 -2.08 21.11
C ARG A 350 3.23 -3.42 20.40
N ASN A 351 4.33 -3.65 19.67
CA ASN A 351 4.57 -4.94 19.05
C ASN A 351 4.80 -6.01 20.15
N GLU A 352 4.02 -7.07 20.07
CA GLU A 352 3.91 -8.13 21.08
C GLU A 352 5.13 -9.04 21.11
N ASN A 353 5.89 -9.12 20.02
CA ASN A 353 7.10 -9.94 19.93
C ASN A 353 8.28 -9.36 20.72
N ILE A 354 8.17 -8.11 21.17
CA ILE A 354 9.23 -7.40 21.88
C ILE A 354 8.98 -7.52 23.39
N ASN A 355 9.95 -8.08 24.11
CA ASN A 355 9.82 -8.26 25.55
C ASN A 355 10.04 -6.95 26.35
N LYS A 356 9.68 -6.99 27.64
CA LYS A 356 9.74 -5.83 28.55
C LYS A 356 11.15 -5.28 28.73
N VAL A 357 12.17 -6.13 28.78
CA VAL A 357 13.58 -5.73 28.97
C VAL A 357 14.05 -4.91 27.78
N GLN A 358 13.79 -5.43 26.58
CA GLN A 358 14.14 -4.76 25.33
C GLN A 358 13.37 -3.43 25.17
N LYS A 359 12.07 -3.38 25.50
CA LYS A 359 11.27 -2.13 25.48
C LYS A 359 11.86 -1.05 26.40
N LYS A 360 12.24 -1.41 27.62
CA LYS A 360 12.88 -0.49 28.57
C LYS A 360 14.18 0.07 28.02
N LYS A 361 15.02 -0.79 27.44
CA LYS A 361 16.30 -0.37 26.88
C LYS A 361 16.14 0.47 25.61
N TYR A 362 15.20 0.12 24.73
CA TYR A 362 14.84 0.94 23.57
C TYR A 362 14.47 2.37 23.98
N LEU A 363 13.57 2.52 24.95
CA LEU A 363 13.16 3.83 25.46
C LEU A 363 14.36 4.63 25.97
N GLN A 364 15.22 4.01 26.78
CA GLN A 364 16.44 4.66 27.27
C GLN A 364 17.33 5.15 26.12
N LEU A 365 17.64 4.29 25.16
CA LEU A 365 18.52 4.60 24.03
C LEU A 365 17.92 5.68 23.12
N SER A 366 16.60 5.67 22.92
CA SER A 366 15.90 6.66 22.08
C SER A 366 16.04 8.11 22.57
N HIS A 367 16.37 8.29 23.86
CA HIS A 367 16.60 9.60 24.48
C HIS A 367 18.08 10.00 24.57
N GLU A 368 19.01 9.17 24.10
CA GLU A 368 20.44 9.52 24.09
C GLU A 368 20.73 10.73 23.20
N LYS A 369 21.59 11.64 23.66
CA LYS A 369 21.85 12.92 23.01
C LYS A 369 22.48 12.78 21.62
N ASP A 370 23.36 11.79 21.47
CA ASP A 370 24.11 11.59 20.22
C ASP A 370 23.43 10.64 19.25
N LEU A 371 22.24 10.11 19.60
CA LEU A 371 21.44 9.30 18.69
C LEU A 371 20.92 10.17 17.56
N ILE A 372 21.21 9.78 16.32
CA ILE A 372 20.75 10.50 15.13
C ILE A 372 19.66 9.74 14.37
N ILE A 373 19.76 8.41 14.31
CA ILE A 373 18.84 7.56 13.57
C ILE A 373 18.60 6.30 14.38
N HIS A 374 17.37 5.82 14.39
CA HIS A 374 17.09 4.43 14.71
C HIS A 374 16.25 3.79 13.61
N SER A 375 16.31 2.48 13.48
CA SER A 375 15.58 1.76 12.44
C SER A 375 15.23 0.33 12.85
N PHE A 376 14.25 -0.24 12.17
CA PHE A 376 13.84 -1.64 12.31
C PHE A 376 13.47 -2.21 10.94
N ASP A 377 13.79 -3.49 10.75
CA ASP A 377 13.45 -4.21 9.53
C ASP A 377 11.95 -4.55 9.48
N LEU A 378 11.43 -4.63 8.25
CA LEU A 378 10.12 -5.17 7.93
C LEU A 378 10.26 -6.49 7.16
N TYR A 379 9.51 -7.50 7.60
CA TYR A 379 9.48 -8.85 7.07
C TYR A 379 8.06 -9.24 6.61
N PRO A 380 7.91 -10.08 5.58
CA PRO A 380 6.63 -10.67 5.23
C PRO A 380 6.10 -11.59 6.34
N GLY A 381 4.78 -11.69 6.49
CA GLY A 381 4.13 -12.59 7.46
C GLY A 381 3.33 -11.88 8.55
N ASN A 382 2.86 -12.64 9.55
CA ASN A 382 1.92 -12.15 10.57
C ASN A 382 2.50 -11.03 11.45
N ASN A 383 3.81 -11.05 11.67
CA ASN A 383 4.53 -10.09 12.50
C ASN A 383 5.57 -9.37 11.64
N PRO A 384 5.18 -8.30 10.93
CA PRO A 384 6.05 -7.72 9.93
C PRO A 384 7.19 -6.89 10.54
N VAL A 385 7.09 -6.45 11.79
CA VAL A 385 8.15 -5.65 12.43
C VAL A 385 9.19 -6.57 13.07
N GLY A 386 10.44 -6.43 12.64
CA GLY A 386 11.58 -7.17 13.19
C GLY A 386 11.82 -6.94 14.68
N ASP A 387 12.48 -7.90 15.31
CA ASP A 387 12.80 -7.93 16.74
C ASP A 387 14.16 -7.30 17.07
N GLU A 388 14.94 -6.89 16.07
CA GLU A 388 16.17 -6.12 16.22
C GLU A 388 15.93 -4.63 15.90
N ILE A 389 16.64 -3.76 16.63
CA ILE A 389 16.65 -2.32 16.37
C ILE A 389 18.07 -1.87 16.11
N HIS A 390 18.28 -1.15 15.02
CA HIS A 390 19.56 -0.51 14.73
C HIS A 390 19.53 0.93 15.24
N PHE A 391 20.62 1.36 15.87
CA PHE A 391 20.83 2.72 16.34
C PHE A 391 22.11 3.26 15.74
N TYR A 392 22.05 4.50 15.27
CA TYR A 392 23.19 5.19 14.67
C TYR A 392 23.44 6.50 15.41
N TYR A 393 24.68 6.70 15.79
CA TYR A 393 25.13 7.77 16.67
C TYR A 393 26.16 8.64 15.97
N LYS A 394 26.10 9.94 16.22
CA LYS A 394 27.18 10.86 15.85
C LYS A 394 28.37 10.69 16.80
N LEU A 395 29.57 10.77 16.26
CA LEU A 395 30.82 10.87 17.03
C LEU A 395 31.42 12.28 16.97
N ASN A 396 30.98 13.10 16.03
CA ASN A 396 31.37 14.50 15.96
C ASN A 396 30.46 15.36 16.84
N ASN A 397 31.03 16.45 17.36
CA ASN A 397 30.26 17.42 18.14
C ASN A 397 29.21 18.14 17.27
N ASN A 398 29.50 18.34 15.97
CA ASN A 398 28.66 19.06 15.01
C ASN A 398 28.24 18.15 13.83
N TYR A 399 27.12 18.48 13.16
CA TYR A 399 26.61 17.79 11.96
C TYR A 399 27.40 18.09 10.67
N SER A 400 28.62 18.62 10.80
CA SER A 400 29.47 19.02 9.66
C SER A 400 30.23 17.85 9.06
N LEU A 401 30.51 17.93 7.75
CA LEU A 401 31.41 17.02 7.06
C LEU A 401 32.90 17.31 7.40
N PRO A 402 33.78 16.29 7.46
CA PRO A 402 33.46 14.87 7.44
C PRO A 402 32.73 14.44 8.71
N PHE A 403 31.59 13.77 8.53
CA PHE A 403 30.71 13.34 9.60
C PHE A 403 31.08 11.92 10.02
N PHE A 404 31.50 11.71 11.26
CA PHE A 404 31.77 10.37 11.79
C PHE A 404 30.65 9.90 12.69
N GLY A 405 30.37 8.60 12.65
CA GLY A 405 29.40 7.96 13.51
C GLY A 405 29.69 6.50 13.80
N LYS A 406 28.84 5.92 14.65
CA LYS A 406 28.86 4.50 15.00
C LYS A 406 27.45 3.90 14.96
N GLY A 407 27.36 2.62 14.63
CA GLY A 407 26.13 1.83 14.62
C GLY A 407 26.15 0.75 15.70
N THR A 408 25.02 0.52 16.34
CA THR A 408 24.80 -0.57 17.30
C THR A 408 23.45 -1.23 17.06
N THR A 409 23.32 -2.50 17.40
CA THR A 409 22.08 -3.26 17.31
C THR A 409 21.60 -3.65 18.71
N LEU A 410 20.36 -3.33 19.04
CA LEU A 410 19.67 -3.87 20.22
C LEU A 410 19.02 -5.20 19.85
N LYS A 411 19.50 -6.27 20.47
CA LYS A 411 19.02 -7.63 20.27
C LYS A 411 17.77 -7.94 21.12
N PRO A 412 17.01 -9.00 20.80
CA PRO A 412 15.82 -9.39 21.54
C PRO A 412 16.09 -9.65 23.03
N ASP A 413 17.24 -10.19 23.39
CA ASP A 413 17.65 -10.42 24.78
C ASP A 413 17.98 -9.13 25.56
N GLY A 414 17.90 -7.96 24.91
CA GLY A 414 18.24 -6.67 25.48
C GLY A 414 19.75 -6.38 25.47
N SER A 415 20.59 -7.22 24.86
CA SER A 415 22.00 -6.91 24.65
C SER A 415 22.17 -5.82 23.58
N LEU A 416 23.15 -4.95 23.78
CA LEU A 416 23.51 -3.91 22.79
C LEU A 416 24.84 -4.30 22.16
N VAL A 417 24.83 -4.59 20.86
CA VAL A 417 25.98 -5.09 20.12
C VAL A 417 26.52 -3.98 19.22
N PHE A 418 27.83 -3.74 19.29
CA PHE A 418 28.49 -2.81 18.36
C PHE A 418 28.53 -3.39 16.95
N GLU A 419 28.07 -2.63 15.96
CA GLU A 419 27.92 -3.11 14.57
C GLU A 419 28.99 -2.53 13.63
N SER A 420 29.24 -1.21 13.72
CA SER A 420 30.07 -0.53 12.73
C SER A 420 30.49 0.89 13.13
N ASN A 421 31.55 1.40 12.50
CA ASN A 421 31.87 2.83 12.44
C ASN A 421 31.72 3.33 11.01
N TYR A 422 31.42 4.61 10.83
CA TYR A 422 31.27 5.19 9.51
C TYR A 422 31.74 6.63 9.42
N VAL A 423 31.98 7.06 8.18
CA VAL A 423 32.35 8.42 7.82
C VAL A 423 31.68 8.82 6.53
N ALA A 424 30.99 9.96 6.54
CA ALA A 424 30.39 10.59 5.37
C ALA A 424 31.12 11.90 5.03
N ASP A 425 31.28 12.17 3.73
CA ASP A 425 31.86 13.39 3.19
C ASP A 425 31.47 13.53 1.71
N THR A 426 31.76 14.68 1.11
CA THR A 426 31.64 14.89 -0.33
C THR A 426 32.49 13.88 -1.11
N GLN A 427 32.02 13.50 -2.31
CA GLN A 427 32.78 12.58 -3.16
C GLN A 427 34.17 13.14 -3.50
N SER A 428 34.29 14.47 -3.68
CA SER A 428 35.56 15.15 -3.98
C SER A 428 36.58 14.99 -2.83
N ASN A 429 36.14 15.10 -1.58
CA ASN A 429 36.98 14.85 -0.42
C ASN A 429 37.33 13.38 -0.28
N PHE A 430 36.41 12.45 -0.53
CA PHE A 430 36.73 11.02 -0.52
C PHE A 430 37.83 10.67 -1.52
N ARG A 431 37.83 11.27 -2.73
CA ARG A 431 38.91 11.06 -3.71
C ARG A 431 40.31 11.41 -3.16
N LYS A 432 40.38 12.38 -2.25
CA LYS A 432 41.62 12.86 -1.62
C LYS A 432 41.96 12.11 -0.32
N TYR A 433 40.96 11.86 0.52
CA TYR A 433 41.15 11.48 1.93
C TYR A 433 40.68 10.07 2.30
N TYR A 434 40.21 9.24 1.36
CA TYR A 434 39.64 7.92 1.67
C TYR A 434 40.53 7.03 2.56
N ARG A 435 41.86 7.04 2.37
CA ARG A 435 42.78 6.24 3.22
C ARG A 435 42.79 6.72 4.67
N LYS A 436 42.81 8.04 4.88
CA LYS A 436 42.75 8.67 6.21
C LYS A 436 41.43 8.32 6.89
N TYR A 437 40.34 8.39 6.15
CA TYR A 437 39.00 8.03 6.61
C TYR A 437 38.90 6.56 6.98
N ALA A 438 39.31 5.66 6.09
CA ALA A 438 39.32 4.21 6.30
C ALA A 438 40.18 3.80 7.51
N LYS A 439 41.37 4.41 7.67
CA LYS A 439 42.23 4.17 8.84
C LYS A 439 41.55 4.62 10.13
N LYS A 440 40.95 5.82 10.15
CA LYS A 440 40.30 6.38 11.35
C LYS A 440 39.08 5.57 11.80
N ILE A 441 38.21 5.13 10.89
CA ILE A 441 37.05 4.30 11.25
C ILE A 441 37.45 2.87 11.62
N GLY A 442 38.55 2.36 11.05
CA GLY A 442 39.08 1.02 11.33
C GLY A 442 39.89 0.94 12.63
N SER A 443 40.64 1.99 13.00
CA SER A 443 41.45 2.03 14.23
C SER A 443 40.61 2.00 15.52
N ILE A 444 39.32 2.24 15.42
CA ILE A 444 38.36 2.17 16.53
C ILE A 444 37.89 0.71 16.75
N THR A 445 38.32 -0.24 15.92
CA THR A 445 37.90 -1.65 15.97
C THR A 445 39.11 -2.60 15.99
N SER A 446 38.96 -3.78 16.61
CA SER A 446 40.05 -4.76 16.80
C SER A 446 40.38 -5.62 15.56
N ARG A 447 39.73 -5.39 14.40
CA ARG A 447 39.85 -6.25 13.21
C ARG A 447 40.21 -5.44 11.95
N GLY A 448 41.50 -5.21 11.73
CA GLY A 448 42.17 -4.84 10.46
C GLY A 448 41.56 -3.66 9.65
N PRO A 449 42.30 -2.59 9.36
CA PRO A 449 41.71 -1.38 8.82
C PRO A 449 41.18 -1.58 7.38
N THR A 450 40.03 -0.96 7.06
CA THR A 450 39.52 -0.91 5.66
C THR A 450 40.50 -0.21 4.70
N SER A 451 41.54 0.45 5.22
CA SER A 451 42.58 1.11 4.43
C SER A 451 43.35 0.17 3.52
N ASP A 452 43.37 -1.11 3.85
CA ASP A 452 44.17 -2.13 3.15
C ASP A 452 43.34 -2.83 2.06
N VAL A 453 42.08 -2.43 1.89
CA VAL A 453 41.21 -2.90 0.81
C VAL A 453 41.79 -2.44 -0.53
N LYS A 454 42.29 -3.41 -1.30
CA LYS A 454 42.74 -3.21 -2.68
C LYS A 454 41.61 -2.56 -3.49
N ASN A 455 41.94 -1.57 -4.32
CA ASN A 455 40.98 -0.85 -5.16
C ASN A 455 39.89 -0.05 -4.42
N LEU A 456 40.00 0.23 -3.12
CA LEU A 456 38.99 1.04 -2.39
C LEU A 456 38.72 2.39 -3.08
N LYS A 457 39.75 3.04 -3.65
CA LYS A 457 39.58 4.29 -4.42
C LYS A 457 38.63 4.11 -5.61
N LYS A 458 38.71 2.99 -6.32
CA LYS A 458 37.83 2.68 -7.46
C LYS A 458 36.40 2.45 -6.99
N LEU A 459 36.23 1.74 -5.87
CA LEU A 459 34.91 1.47 -5.30
C LEU A 459 34.23 2.75 -4.83
N VAL A 460 34.90 3.63 -4.06
CA VAL A 460 34.29 4.90 -3.59
C VAL A 460 33.95 5.88 -4.73
N THR A 461 34.45 5.64 -5.94
CA THR A 461 34.12 6.42 -7.15
C THR A 461 33.36 5.62 -8.20
N LEU A 462 32.78 4.47 -7.82
CA LEU A 462 32.08 3.58 -8.76
C LEU A 462 30.89 4.28 -9.44
N PHE A 463 30.16 5.10 -8.68
CA PHE A 463 29.06 5.93 -9.19
C PHE A 463 29.41 7.41 -9.03
N LYS A 464 28.93 8.25 -9.94
CA LYS A 464 28.95 9.71 -9.75
C LYS A 464 27.85 10.07 -8.75
N CYS A 465 28.22 10.80 -7.69
CA CYS A 465 27.31 11.17 -6.62
C CYS A 465 27.87 12.40 -5.87
N ASP A 466 27.04 13.05 -5.06
CA ASP A 466 27.40 14.24 -4.29
C ASP A 466 28.21 13.88 -3.05
N TYR A 467 27.75 12.85 -2.33
CA TYR A 467 28.34 12.38 -1.09
C TYR A 467 28.62 10.88 -1.13
N VAL A 468 29.61 10.48 -0.33
CA VAL A 468 29.95 9.07 -0.08
C VAL A 468 29.95 8.84 1.41
N CYS A 469 29.42 7.72 1.86
CA CYS A 469 29.56 7.26 3.24
C CYS A 469 30.21 5.88 3.27
N LEU A 470 31.37 5.79 3.93
CA LEU A 470 32.14 4.56 4.09
C LEU A 470 31.92 3.98 5.48
N TRP A 471 31.47 2.73 5.52
CA TRP A 471 31.21 1.99 6.74
C TRP A 471 32.20 0.84 6.93
N HIS A 472 32.75 0.73 8.12
CA HIS A 472 33.52 -0.42 8.57
C HIS A 472 32.65 -1.29 9.47
N LYS A 473 32.37 -2.54 9.07
CA LYS A 473 31.62 -3.52 9.89
C LYS A 473 32.56 -4.56 10.53
N ASN A 474 32.12 -5.12 11.65
CA ASN A 474 32.87 -6.12 12.43
C ASN A 474 32.94 -7.53 11.79
N ASN A 475 32.12 -7.80 10.77
CA ASN A 475 31.92 -9.13 10.18
C ASN A 475 32.70 -9.35 8.89
N HIS A 476 33.95 -8.87 8.80
CA HIS A 476 34.75 -8.92 7.56
C HIS A 476 34.07 -8.26 6.34
N GLN A 477 33.17 -7.30 6.58
CA GLN A 477 32.46 -6.56 5.55
C GLN A 477 32.68 -5.06 5.71
N PHE A 478 32.52 -4.34 4.61
CA PHE A 478 32.41 -2.89 4.60
C PHE A 478 31.31 -2.51 3.63
N PHE A 479 30.75 -1.32 3.75
CA PHE A 479 29.80 -0.86 2.75
C PHE A 479 30.01 0.59 2.39
N ILE A 480 29.66 0.90 1.15
CA ILE A 480 29.74 2.23 0.60
C ILE A 480 28.33 2.65 0.26
N GLN A 481 27.93 3.80 0.78
CA GLN A 481 26.73 4.49 0.35
C GLN A 481 27.11 5.60 -0.60
N TYR A 482 26.30 5.79 -1.63
CA TYR A 482 26.44 6.83 -2.63
C TYR A 482 25.15 7.64 -2.60
N TRP A 483 25.24 8.95 -2.37
CA TRP A 483 24.08 9.84 -2.23
C TRP A 483 24.11 10.93 -3.29
N GLY A 484 23.00 11.22 -3.96
CA GLY A 484 22.99 12.18 -5.07
C GLY A 484 23.18 11.52 -6.45
N LEU A 485 22.64 10.33 -6.69
CA LEU A 485 22.78 9.66 -7.98
C LEU A 485 21.78 10.18 -9.00
N SER A 486 22.18 10.12 -10.27
CA SER A 486 21.24 10.22 -11.39
C SER A 486 20.34 8.98 -11.47
N VAL A 487 19.15 9.13 -12.07
CA VAL A 487 18.28 7.98 -12.35
C VAL A 487 18.95 6.93 -13.24
N ASP A 488 19.86 7.32 -14.13
CA ASP A 488 20.62 6.37 -14.97
C ASP A 488 21.57 5.51 -14.15
N ASP A 489 22.29 6.13 -13.23
CA ASP A 489 23.21 5.40 -12.35
C ASP A 489 22.45 4.53 -11.35
N PHE A 490 21.25 4.96 -10.93
CA PHE A 490 20.34 4.14 -10.17
C PHE A 490 19.84 2.92 -10.95
N ILE A 491 19.44 3.09 -12.21
CA ILE A 491 19.03 1.96 -13.09
C ILE A 491 20.20 0.97 -13.28
N LYS A 492 21.42 1.47 -13.53
CA LYS A 492 22.62 0.61 -13.63
C LYS A 492 22.87 -0.16 -12.34
N PHE A 493 22.65 0.47 -11.18
CA PHE A 493 22.77 -0.20 -9.89
C PHE A 493 21.75 -1.34 -9.74
N LEU A 494 20.48 -1.10 -10.07
CA LEU A 494 19.43 -2.13 -10.01
C LEU A 494 19.74 -3.30 -10.95
N GLU A 495 20.20 -3.00 -12.17
CA GLU A 495 20.57 -3.99 -13.17
C GLU A 495 21.79 -4.82 -12.76
N ASN A 496 22.88 -4.17 -12.36
CA ASN A 496 24.15 -4.84 -12.01
C ASN A 496 24.04 -5.73 -10.77
N LEU A 497 23.10 -5.45 -9.86
CA LEU A 497 22.88 -6.22 -8.65
C LEU A 497 21.62 -7.09 -8.72
N GLU A 498 21.07 -7.28 -9.92
CA GLU A 498 19.99 -8.23 -10.19
C GLU A 498 18.74 -8.01 -9.31
N TYR A 499 18.34 -6.75 -9.15
CA TYR A 499 17.04 -6.46 -8.53
C TYR A 499 15.89 -7.05 -9.36
N PRO A 500 14.72 -7.34 -8.74
CA PRO A 500 13.59 -7.97 -9.42
C PRO A 500 13.24 -7.30 -10.75
N GLN A 501 13.06 -8.09 -11.80
CA GLN A 501 12.87 -7.59 -13.17
C GLN A 501 11.66 -6.66 -13.31
N ASN A 502 10.58 -6.91 -12.55
CA ASN A 502 9.41 -6.05 -12.55
C ASN A 502 9.70 -4.64 -11.98
N LEU A 503 10.50 -4.56 -10.90
CA LEU A 503 10.93 -3.28 -10.34
C LEU A 503 11.84 -2.54 -11.33
N LEU A 504 12.81 -3.24 -11.94
CA LEU A 504 13.70 -2.66 -12.94
C LEU A 504 12.91 -2.16 -14.17
N ALA A 505 11.95 -2.95 -14.66
CA ALA A 505 11.08 -2.58 -15.76
C ALA A 505 10.23 -1.36 -15.41
N HIS A 506 9.66 -1.29 -14.20
CA HIS A 506 8.92 -0.12 -13.74
C HIS A 506 9.78 1.15 -13.76
N VAL A 507 10.98 1.10 -13.20
CA VAL A 507 11.88 2.28 -13.17
C VAL A 507 12.31 2.68 -14.58
N ARG A 508 12.59 1.72 -15.48
CA ARG A 508 12.94 2.00 -16.88
C ARG A 508 11.78 2.64 -17.64
N ASN A 509 10.58 2.07 -17.55
CA ASN A 509 9.40 2.55 -18.26
C ASN A 509 8.98 3.95 -17.76
N ASN A 510 9.22 4.24 -16.48
CA ASN A 510 8.90 5.53 -15.85
C ASN A 510 10.15 6.39 -15.59
N ARG A 511 11.25 6.16 -16.32
CA ARG A 511 12.56 6.81 -16.05
C ARG A 511 12.44 8.34 -15.94
N HIS A 512 11.69 8.95 -16.84
CA HIS A 512 11.48 10.40 -16.87
C HIS A 512 10.87 10.93 -15.56
N MET A 513 9.91 10.19 -14.98
CA MET A 513 9.23 10.53 -13.73
C MET A 513 10.12 10.46 -12.48
N TYR A 514 11.30 9.84 -12.59
CA TYR A 514 12.26 9.67 -11.50
C TYR A 514 13.50 10.56 -11.64
N THR A 515 13.55 11.41 -12.68
CA THR A 515 14.74 12.21 -13.00
C THR A 515 15.05 13.26 -11.94
N ASN A 516 14.01 13.88 -11.35
CA ASN A 516 14.18 14.98 -10.39
C ASN A 516 14.28 14.50 -8.92
N LEU A 517 14.04 13.20 -8.68
CA LEU A 517 14.29 12.62 -7.37
C LEU A 517 15.79 12.52 -7.11
N ASN A 518 16.15 12.60 -5.84
CA ASN A 518 17.46 12.17 -5.40
C ASN A 518 17.47 10.65 -5.28
N HIS A 519 18.48 9.98 -5.81
CA HIS A 519 18.66 8.53 -5.65
C HIS A 519 19.85 8.27 -4.74
N GLU A 520 19.64 7.42 -3.74
CA GLU A 520 20.68 7.03 -2.78
C GLU A 520 20.74 5.52 -2.69
N ILE A 521 21.95 4.96 -2.77
CA ILE A 521 22.17 3.52 -2.80
C ILE A 521 23.25 3.10 -1.80
N THR A 522 23.30 1.81 -1.49
CA THR A 522 24.31 1.18 -0.65
C THR A 522 24.72 -0.15 -1.25
N ILE A 523 26.03 -0.42 -1.23
CA ILE A 523 26.59 -1.71 -1.60
C ILE A 523 27.47 -2.20 -0.45
N VAL A 524 27.13 -3.38 0.08
CA VAL A 524 27.91 -4.11 1.08
C VAL A 524 28.82 -5.08 0.37
N TYR A 525 30.11 -4.98 0.66
CA TYR A 525 31.15 -5.80 0.09
C TYR A 525 31.76 -6.72 1.15
N ASP A 526 32.08 -7.93 0.72
CA ASP A 526 33.01 -8.79 1.44
C ASP A 526 34.45 -8.24 1.31
N LYS A 527 35.20 -8.14 2.42
CA LYS A 527 36.54 -7.52 2.43
C LYS A 527 37.58 -8.31 1.63
N GLN A 528 37.40 -9.63 1.46
CA GLN A 528 38.39 -10.49 0.79
C GLN A 528 38.15 -10.55 -0.71
N THR A 529 36.91 -10.87 -1.10
CA THR A 529 36.52 -11.07 -2.50
C THR A 529 36.18 -9.78 -3.22
N LEU A 530 35.84 -8.72 -2.47
CA LEU A 530 35.31 -7.45 -2.98
C LEU A 530 34.02 -7.60 -3.79
N GLN A 531 33.32 -8.73 -3.65
CA GLN A 531 32.04 -8.95 -4.29
C GLN A 531 30.92 -8.33 -3.45
N PRO A 532 29.89 -7.74 -4.10
CA PRO A 532 28.66 -7.35 -3.43
C PRO A 532 27.99 -8.56 -2.78
N VAL A 533 27.67 -8.47 -1.49
CA VAL A 533 26.93 -9.51 -0.74
C VAL A 533 25.52 -9.06 -0.35
N ARG A 534 25.30 -7.74 -0.34
CA ARG A 534 24.01 -7.11 -0.06
C ARG A 534 24.00 -5.71 -0.66
N SER A 535 22.84 -5.24 -1.05
CA SER A 535 22.65 -3.88 -1.50
C SER A 535 21.38 -3.27 -0.92
N ALA A 536 21.27 -1.94 -0.99
CA ALA A 536 20.05 -1.24 -0.64
C ALA A 536 19.89 0.04 -1.45
N PHE A 537 18.66 0.52 -1.56
CA PHE A 537 18.34 1.88 -1.99
C PHE A 537 17.28 2.50 -1.08
N TYR A 538 17.18 3.82 -1.07
CA TYR A 538 16.42 4.56 -0.07
C TYR A 538 15.40 5.50 -0.68
N GLY A 539 14.43 5.89 0.13
CA GLY A 539 13.56 7.02 -0.15
C GLY A 539 12.80 7.50 1.06
N LEU A 540 11.75 8.27 0.81
CA LEU A 540 10.92 8.90 1.84
C LEU A 540 9.47 8.43 1.71
N LEU A 541 8.86 8.12 2.86
CA LEU A 541 7.45 7.77 3.04
C LEU A 541 6.68 8.98 3.57
#